data_AF-T1CNP5-F1
#
_entry.id   AF-T1CNP5-F1
#
_cell.length_a   1.000
_cell.length_b   1.000
_cell.length_c   1.000
_cell.angle_alpha   90.00
_cell.angle_beta   90.00
_cell.angle_gamma   90.00
#
_symmetry.space_group_name_H-M   'P 1'
#
loop_
_entity.id
_entity.type
_entity.pdbx_description
1 polymer ?
#
loop_
_entity_poly.entity_id
_entity_poly.type
_entity_poly.pdbx_seq_one_letter_code
_entity_poly.pdbx_strand_id
1 'polypeptide(L)'
;MPLTPPTFARGKSRVAPAARKAAPGVDGVTWGSYEANLEAHLQDLHDRVHRGTYRAQPSRRTYIPKADGRLRPLGIAALEDKIVQRAVVAVLQSIYEE
;
A
#
# COMPACT_ATOMS: atom_id res chain seq x y z
N MET A 1 -25.28 19.13 -14.92
CA MET A 1 -23.89 18.98 -15.38
C MET A 1 -23.34 17.69 -14.77
N PRO A 2 -23.33 16.55 -15.48
CA PRO A 2 -22.86 15.29 -14.90
C PRO A 2 -21.33 15.22 -15.03
N LEU A 3 -20.65 15.10 -13.89
CA LEU A 3 -19.21 14.86 -13.83
C LEU A 3 -18.95 13.41 -14.25
N THR A 4 -18.19 13.21 -15.33
CA THR A 4 -17.67 11.89 -15.72
C THR A 4 -16.66 11.40 -14.67
N PRO A 5 -16.71 10.13 -14.24
CA PRO A 5 -15.70 9.59 -13.33
C PRO A 5 -14.33 9.52 -14.02
N PRO A 6 -13.22 9.77 -13.32
CA PRO A 6 -11.89 9.68 -13.91
C PRO A 6 -11.58 8.25 -14.34
N THR A 7 -11.24 8.10 -15.62
CA THR A 7 -10.83 6.83 -16.24
C THR A 7 -9.56 6.32 -15.57
N PHE A 8 -9.68 5.24 -14.80
CA PHE A 8 -8.54 4.50 -14.27
C PHE A 8 -7.78 3.86 -15.45
N ALA A 9 -6.73 4.54 -15.89
CA ALA A 9 -5.84 4.05 -16.94
C ALA A 9 -5.23 2.71 -16.50
N ARG A 10 -5.43 1.69 -17.34
CA ARG A 10 -4.94 0.32 -17.19
C ARG A 10 -3.41 0.30 -17.35
N GLY A 11 -2.69 0.79 -16.34
CA GLY A 11 -1.24 0.77 -16.24
C GLY A 11 -0.75 -0.60 -15.79
N LYS A 12 -0.07 -1.31 -16.69
CA LYS A 12 0.48 -2.66 -16.46
C LYS A 12 1.32 -2.72 -15.18
N SER A 13 0.94 -3.67 -14.33
CA SER A 13 1.64 -4.23 -13.18
C SER A 13 3.15 -3.95 -13.15
N ARG A 14 3.56 -2.98 -12.34
CA ARG A 14 4.92 -2.91 -11.78
C ARG A 14 4.81 -2.80 -10.27
N VAL A 15 4.24 -3.84 -9.65
CA VAL A 15 4.52 -4.10 -8.24
C VAL A 15 5.99 -4.47 -8.19
N ALA A 16 6.84 -3.50 -7.83
CA ALA A 16 8.29 -3.65 -7.78
C ALA A 16 8.68 -4.87 -6.92
N PRO A 17 9.77 -5.59 -7.25
CA PRO A 17 10.21 -6.80 -6.53
C PRO A 17 10.46 -6.61 -5.03
N ALA A 18 10.60 -5.36 -4.56
CA ALA A 18 10.70 -5.02 -3.15
C ALA A 18 9.41 -5.29 -2.34
N ALA A 19 8.23 -5.25 -2.97
CA ALA A 19 6.96 -5.50 -2.28
C ALA A 19 6.77 -6.98 -1.92
N ARG A 20 7.32 -7.90 -2.73
CA ARG A 20 7.18 -9.35 -2.54
C ARG A 20 7.90 -9.89 -1.31
N LYS A 21 8.91 -9.17 -0.79
CA LYS A 21 9.65 -9.51 0.44
C LYS A 21 9.35 -8.55 1.60
N ALA A 22 8.33 -7.70 1.47
CA ALA A 22 8.01 -6.74 2.52
C ALA A 22 7.50 -7.46 3.77
N ALA A 23 8.02 -7.07 4.94
CA ALA A 23 7.56 -7.61 6.21
C ALA A 23 6.05 -7.34 6.39
N PRO A 24 5.30 -8.30 6.93
CA PRO A 24 3.87 -8.12 7.17
C PRO A 24 3.64 -7.02 8.22
N GLY A 25 2.49 -6.37 8.13
CA GLY A 25 2.07 -5.36 9.09
C GLY A 25 1.66 -5.95 10.43
N VAL A 26 0.80 -5.23 11.15
CA VAL A 26 0.20 -5.71 12.41
C VAL A 26 -0.80 -6.84 12.17
N ASP A 27 -1.41 -6.89 10.99
CA ASP A 27 -2.32 -7.93 10.51
C ASP A 27 -1.64 -9.28 10.23
N GLY A 28 -0.32 -9.31 10.12
CA GLY A 28 0.42 -10.54 9.80
C GLY A 28 0.23 -11.01 8.35
N VAL A 29 -0.54 -10.29 7.52
CA VAL A 29 -0.84 -10.67 6.14
C VAL A 29 0.42 -10.55 5.30
N THR A 30 0.85 -11.67 4.74
CA THR A 30 2.01 -11.74 3.85
C THR A 30 1.59 -11.55 2.40
N TRP A 31 2.53 -11.15 1.55
CA TRP A 31 2.28 -11.06 0.11
C TRP A 31 1.79 -12.38 -0.47
N GLY A 32 2.38 -13.52 -0.09
CA GLY A 32 2.00 -14.83 -0.61
C GLY A 32 0.56 -15.22 -0.27
N SER A 33 0.10 -14.97 0.97
CA SER A 33 -1.30 -15.19 1.33
C SER A 33 -2.26 -14.22 0.64
N TYR A 34 -1.83 -12.99 0.41
CA TYR A 34 -2.66 -11.96 -0.21
C TYR A 34 -2.81 -12.16 -1.73
N GLU A 35 -1.76 -12.60 -2.42
CA GLU A 35 -1.73 -12.83 -3.87
C GLU A 35 -2.67 -13.97 -4.29
N ALA A 36 -2.97 -14.92 -3.39
CA ALA A 36 -3.90 -16.02 -3.65
C ALA A 36 -5.31 -15.57 -4.08
N ASN A 37 -5.78 -14.42 -3.58
CA ASN A 37 -7.06 -13.81 -3.95
C ASN A 37 -6.89 -12.33 -4.31
N LEU A 38 -5.82 -12.03 -5.08
CA LEU A 38 -5.40 -10.65 -5.36
C LEU A 38 -6.52 -9.76 -5.89
N GLU A 39 -7.26 -10.22 -6.90
CA GLU A 39 -8.30 -9.42 -7.56
C GLU A 39 -9.44 -9.06 -6.60
N ALA A 40 -9.93 -10.05 -5.84
CA ALA A 40 -11.00 -9.84 -4.88
C ALA A 40 -10.58 -8.88 -3.76
N HIS A 41 -9.36 -9.03 -3.24
CA HIS A 41 -8.82 -8.12 -2.21
C HIS A 41 -8.65 -6.69 -2.75
N LEU A 42 -8.16 -6.53 -3.99
CA LEU A 42 -8.00 -5.22 -4.60
C LEU A 42 -9.35 -4.54 -4.86
N GLN A 43 -10.35 -5.29 -5.32
CA GLN A 43 -11.69 -4.76 -5.54
C GLN A 43 -12.33 -4.31 -4.23
N ASP A 44 -12.27 -5.13 -3.18
CA ASP A 44 -12.79 -4.77 -1.86
C ASP A 44 -12.05 -3.56 -1.26
N LEU A 45 -10.73 -3.50 -1.39
CA LEU A 45 -9.93 -2.37 -0.95
C LEU A 45 -10.31 -1.09 -1.70
N HIS A 46 -10.43 -1.17 -3.04
CA HIS A 46 -10.87 -0.05 -3.87
C HIS A 46 -12.23 0.47 -3.43
N ASP A 47 -13.18 -0.43 -3.27
CA ASP A 47 -14.53 -0.14 -2.79
C ASP A 47 -14.54 0.55 -1.42
N ARG A 48 -13.77 0.03 -0.45
CA ARG A 48 -13.64 0.62 0.89
C ARG A 48 -13.04 2.03 0.85
N VAL A 49 -12.02 2.22 0.02
CA VAL A 49 -11.38 3.53 -0.17
C VAL A 49 -12.36 4.50 -0.83
N HIS A 50 -13.06 4.07 -1.87
CA HIS A 50 -13.99 4.91 -2.62
C HIS A 50 -15.22 5.32 -1.80
N ARG A 51 -15.73 4.42 -0.95
CA ARG A 51 -16.83 4.72 0.00
C ARG A 51 -16.37 5.52 1.23
N GLY A 52 -15.08 5.80 1.38
CA GLY A 52 -14.53 6.51 2.55
C GLY A 52 -14.57 5.71 3.86
N THR A 53 -14.82 4.40 3.79
CA THR A 53 -14.90 3.50 4.95
C THR A 53 -13.55 2.85 5.28
N TYR A 54 -12.54 3.02 4.43
CA TYR A 54 -11.20 2.51 4.66
C TYR A 54 -10.56 3.17 5.90
N ARG A 55 -10.02 2.32 6.79
CA ARG A 55 -9.29 2.72 8.00
C ARG A 55 -7.91 2.08 7.96
N ALA A 56 -6.88 2.91 7.88
CA ALA A 56 -5.50 2.44 7.92
C ALA A 56 -5.19 1.78 9.28
N GLN A 57 -4.35 0.75 9.25
CA GLN A 57 -3.98 0.03 10.46
C GLN A 57 -2.81 0.73 11.17
N PRO A 58 -2.67 0.57 12.50
CA PRO A 58 -1.49 1.06 13.19
C PRO A 58 -0.24 0.38 12.63
N SER A 59 0.85 1.15 12.45
CA SER A 59 2.11 0.61 11.95
C SER A 59 2.79 -0.28 13.00
N ARG A 60 3.28 -1.45 12.57
CA ARG A 60 4.04 -2.36 13.43
C ARG A 60 5.43 -1.81 13.69
N ARG A 61 5.81 -1.64 14.96
CA ARG A 61 7.17 -1.22 15.33
C ARG A 61 8.14 -2.39 15.21
N THR A 62 9.22 -2.18 14.45
CA THR A 62 10.39 -3.06 14.43
C THR A 62 11.66 -2.24 14.69
N TYR A 63 12.74 -2.91 15.08
CA TYR A 63 14.02 -2.29 15.35
C TYR A 63 15.08 -2.87 14.41
N ILE A 64 15.78 -2.01 13.67
CA ILE A 64 16.94 -2.38 12.85
C ILE A 64 18.21 -1.84 13.51
N PRO A 65 19.27 -2.66 13.64
CA PRO A 65 20.54 -2.21 14.19
C PRO A 65 21.21 -1.18 13.28
N LYS A 66 21.77 -0.11 13.87
CA LYS A 66 22.72 0.79 13.21
C LYS A 66 24.13 0.19 13.32
N ALA A 67 25.04 0.69 12.47
CA ALA A 67 26.46 0.37 12.55
C ALA A 67 27.05 0.67 13.95
N ASP A 68 26.56 1.73 14.61
CA ASP A 68 27.01 2.16 15.94
C ASP A 68 26.35 1.40 17.12
N GLY A 69 25.66 0.28 16.86
CA GLY A 69 24.99 -0.54 17.87
C GLY A 69 23.66 0.00 18.41
N ARG A 70 23.28 1.25 18.09
CA ARG A 70 21.96 1.82 18.42
C ARG A 70 20.87 1.25 17.53
N LEU A 71 19.63 1.15 18.02
CA LEU A 71 18.49 0.69 17.24
C LEU A 71 17.77 1.86 16.53
N ARG A 72 17.37 1.68 15.27
CA ARG A 72 16.44 2.59 14.57
C ARG A 72 15.03 1.99 14.62
N PRO A 73 14.05 2.69 15.23
CA PRO A 73 12.66 2.26 15.15
C PRO A 73 12.15 2.46 13.72
N LEU A 74 11.48 1.46 13.18
CA LEU A 74 10.77 1.50 11.90
C LEU A 74 9.31 1.12 12.12
N GLY A 75 8.42 1.88 11.48
CA GLY A 75 7.02 1.52 11.35
C GLY A 75 6.79 0.75 10.06
N ILE A 76 6.36 -0.50 10.18
CA ILE A 76 5.93 -1.32 9.05
C ILE A 76 4.41 -1.18 8.95
N ALA A 77 3.93 -0.53 7.89
CA ALA A 77 2.51 -0.45 7.58
C ALA A 77 1.94 -1.81 7.11
N ALA A 78 0.61 -1.97 7.19
CA ALA A 78 -0.07 -3.14 6.63
C ALA A 78 0.11 -3.22 5.11
N LEU A 79 -0.15 -4.39 4.54
CA LEU A 79 0.04 -4.59 3.11
C LEU A 79 -0.89 -3.70 2.28
N GLU A 80 -2.18 -3.66 2.63
CA GLU A 80 -3.17 -2.79 2.00
C GLU A 80 -2.78 -1.31 2.12
N ASP A 81 -2.30 -0.90 3.30
CA ASP A 81 -1.85 0.47 3.54
C ASP A 81 -0.68 0.86 2.62
N LYS A 82 0.27 -0.05 2.38
CA LYS A 82 1.37 0.18 1.42
C LYS A 82 0.84 0.35 -0.01
N ILE A 83 -0.19 -0.41 -0.39
CA ILE A 83 -0.83 -0.31 -1.72
C ILE A 83 -1.48 1.07 -1.86
N VAL A 84 -2.30 1.48 -0.89
CA VAL A 84 -2.98 2.78 -0.89
C VAL A 84 -1.96 3.94 -0.87
N GLN A 85 -0.95 3.88 -0.01
CA GLN A 85 0.11 4.90 0.04
C GLN A 85 0.83 5.02 -1.30
N ARG A 86 1.16 3.90 -1.96
CA ARG A 86 1.83 3.94 -3.27
C ARG A 86 0.91 4.51 -4.36
N ALA A 87 -0.38 4.20 -4.32
CA ALA A 87 -1.36 4.76 -5.25
C ALA A 87 -1.47 6.29 -5.08
N VAL A 88 -1.55 6.78 -3.84
CA VAL A 88 -1.58 8.23 -3.55
C VAL A 88 -0.31 8.91 -4.05
N VAL A 89 0.87 8.35 -3.78
CA VAL A 89 2.14 8.89 -4.26
C VAL A 89 2.16 8.97 -5.79
N ALA A 90 1.69 7.94 -6.50
CA ALA A 90 1.67 7.95 -7.96
C ALA A 90 0.78 9.08 -8.52
N VAL A 91 -0.38 9.32 -7.91
CA VAL A 91 -1.28 10.42 -8.30
C VAL A 91 -0.65 11.77 -7.99
N LEU A 92 -0.11 11.97 -6.78
CA LEU A 92 0.50 13.24 -6.41
C LEU A 92 1.73 13.55 -7.27
N GLN A 93 2.58 12.57 -7.56
CA GLN A 93 3.72 12.76 -8.45
C GLN A 93 3.28 13.23 -9.83
N SER A 94 2.21 12.66 -10.39
CA SER A 94 1.68 13.13 -11.69
C SER A 94 1.16 14.57 -11.69
N ILE A 95 0.89 15.15 -10.52
CA ILE A 95 0.42 16.54 -10.38
C ILE A 95 1.58 17.51 -10.08
N TYR A 96 2.62 17.06 -9.37
CA TYR A 96 3.71 17.92 -8.88
C TYR A 96 5.00 17.88 -9.70
N GLU A 97 5.17 16.94 -10.62
CA GLU A 97 6.34 16.86 -11.52
C GLU A 97 6.08 17.44 -12.94
N GLU A 98 5.04 18.29 -13.09
CA GLU A 98 4.94 19.26 -14.19
C GLU A 98 5.55 20.62 -13.79
#